data_AF-A0A2V3HKP1-F1
#
_entry.id   AF-A0A2V3HKP1-F1
#
_cell.length_a   1.000
_cell.length_b   1.000
_cell.length_c   1.000
_cell.angle_alpha   90.00
_cell.angle_beta   90.00
_cell.angle_gamma   90.00
#
_symmetry.space_group_name_H-M   'P 1'
#
loop_
_entity.id
_entity.type
_entity.pdbx_description
1 polymer ?
#
loop_
_entity_poly.entity_id
_entity_poly.type
_entity_poly.pdbx_seq_one_letter_code
_entity_poly.pdbx_strand_id
1 'polypeptide(L)'
;MSEQIHPRGRLMTVLTLARFEARQHLRSHRMFALASLLFLFIVGGSYGLSDPDGRLTPGIATDTPYEVLFLVSLFVLLSATLGVVLLGFDAISRRRLTKELAIELSQPISRSDLALAHLLGLWTAAFLPTMAATLVGVTMMHSQMDAWPSLAELAYFLGATALVLLWYSSIQLLASSLARDLGSAVTLGVGSWMLFTFVWLLVTAVLASIIGVDMTDRPTLRINASTAFRR
;
A
#
# COMPACT_ATOMS: atom_id res chain seq x y z
N MET A 1 -18.69 34.91 -19.62
CA MET A 1 -17.27 35.16 -19.87
C MET A 1 -16.50 33.99 -19.28
N SER A 2 -16.33 32.91 -20.05
CA SER A 2 -15.64 31.69 -19.61
C SER A 2 -14.14 31.94 -19.69
N GLU A 3 -13.56 32.36 -18.56
CA GLU A 3 -12.12 32.47 -18.43
C GLU A 3 -11.52 31.07 -18.65
N GLN A 4 -10.88 30.89 -19.81
CA GLN A 4 -10.20 29.66 -20.15
C GLN A 4 -9.02 29.50 -19.20
N ILE A 5 -9.19 28.70 -18.16
CA ILE A 5 -8.07 28.28 -17.30
C ILE A 5 -7.06 27.58 -18.22
N HIS A 6 -5.91 28.20 -18.40
CA HIS A 6 -4.82 27.68 -19.20
C HIS A 6 -4.43 26.27 -18.68
N PRO A 7 -4.19 25.26 -19.55
CA PRO A 7 -4.01 23.87 -19.14
C PRO A 7 -2.85 23.67 -18.15
N ARG A 8 -1.79 24.49 -18.25
CA ARG A 8 -0.68 24.51 -17.27
C ARG A 8 -1.10 25.05 -15.89
N GLY A 9 -2.00 26.04 -15.86
CA GLY A 9 -2.55 26.60 -14.62
C GLY A 9 -3.40 25.58 -13.87
N ARG A 10 -4.24 24.82 -14.59
CA ARG A 10 -5.08 23.76 -14.01
C ARG A 10 -4.27 22.69 -13.26
N LEU A 11 -3.24 22.14 -13.92
CA LEU A 11 -2.39 21.10 -13.32
C LEU A 11 -1.66 21.62 -12.07
N MET A 12 -1.11 22.84 -12.14
CA MET A 12 -0.44 23.45 -11.00
C MET A 12 -1.40 23.66 -9.82
N THR A 13 -2.64 24.07 -10.07
CA THR A 13 -3.67 24.19 -9.02
C THR A 13 -3.95 22.84 -8.36
N VAL A 14 -4.20 21.79 -9.15
CA VAL A 14 -4.45 20.43 -8.61
C VAL A 14 -3.27 19.94 -7.77
N LEU A 15 -2.05 20.07 -8.28
CA LEU A 15 -0.86 19.61 -7.56
C LEU A 15 -0.59 20.43 -6.29
N THR A 16 -0.86 21.73 -6.32
CA THR A 16 -0.71 22.60 -5.15
C THR A 16 -1.71 22.24 -4.07
N LEU A 17 -2.96 22.00 -4.46
CA LEU A 17 -4.03 21.59 -3.54
C LEU A 17 -3.76 20.18 -2.97
N ALA A 18 -3.41 19.22 -3.83
CA ALA A 18 -3.03 17.87 -3.41
C ALA A 18 -1.86 17.89 -2.43
N ARG A 19 -0.84 18.73 -2.67
CA ARG A 19 0.30 18.88 -1.76
C ARG A 19 -0.11 19.49 -0.42
N PHE A 20 -1.02 20.46 -0.44
CA PHE A 20 -1.57 21.05 0.78
C PHE A 20 -2.31 20.00 1.61
N GLU A 21 -3.18 19.22 1.00
CA GLU A 21 -3.92 18.15 1.66
C GLU A 21 -3.00 17.04 2.17
N ALA A 22 -2.02 16.63 1.37
CA ALA A 22 -1.02 15.64 1.78
C ALA A 22 -0.29 16.10 3.04
N ARG A 23 0.13 17.38 3.10
CA ARG A 23 0.76 17.95 4.30
C ARG A 23 -0.17 17.99 5.50
N GLN A 24 -1.44 18.27 5.31
CA GLN A 24 -2.44 18.26 6.38
C GLN A 24 -2.60 16.84 6.96
N HIS A 25 -2.69 15.83 6.11
CA HIS A 25 -2.73 14.43 6.53
C HIS A 25 -1.43 14.01 7.24
N LEU A 26 -0.26 14.35 6.68
CA LEU A 26 1.05 14.01 7.26
C LEU A 26 1.31 14.64 8.64
N ARG A 27 0.74 15.81 8.90
CA ARG A 27 0.88 16.50 10.20
C ARG A 27 -0.19 16.12 11.22
N SER A 28 -1.14 15.26 10.83
CA SER A 28 -2.21 14.84 11.71
C SER A 28 -1.72 13.90 12.81
N HIS A 29 -2.39 13.89 13.96
CA HIS A 29 -2.06 12.96 15.04
C HIS A 29 -2.22 11.47 14.61
N ARG A 30 -3.16 11.21 13.68
CA ARG A 30 -3.36 9.87 13.10
C ARG A 30 -2.13 9.38 12.34
N MET A 31 -1.40 10.28 11.69
CA MET A 31 -0.19 9.94 10.97
C MET A 31 0.89 9.36 11.90
N PHE A 32 1.01 9.83 13.14
CA PHE A 32 1.99 9.26 14.07
C PHE A 32 1.71 7.79 14.40
N ALA A 33 0.45 7.46 14.68
CA ALA A 33 0.04 6.07 14.93
C ALA A 33 0.28 5.20 13.68
N LEU A 34 -0.07 5.72 12.50
CA LEU A 34 0.13 5.03 11.23
C LEU A 34 1.59 4.84 10.85
N ALA A 35 2.42 5.88 11.00
CA ALA A 35 3.85 5.79 10.75
C ALA A 35 4.48 4.75 11.68
N SER A 36 4.09 4.72 12.96
CA SER A 36 4.56 3.70 13.90
C SER A 36 4.19 2.28 13.44
N LEU A 37 2.95 2.09 12.99
CA LEU A 37 2.48 0.81 12.44
C LEU A 37 3.26 0.42 11.17
N LEU A 38 3.43 1.35 10.24
CA LEU A 38 4.17 1.13 8.99
C LEU A 38 5.61 0.75 9.27
N PHE A 39 6.30 1.48 10.14
CA PHE A 39 7.67 1.16 10.52
C PHE A 39 7.77 -0.21 11.20
N LEU A 40 6.89 -0.51 12.14
CA LEU A 40 6.87 -1.80 12.81
C LEU A 40 6.73 -2.96 11.82
N PHE A 41 5.73 -2.90 10.94
CA PHE A 41 5.43 -4.00 10.02
C PHE A 41 6.40 -4.09 8.85
N ILE A 42 6.75 -2.97 8.22
CA ILE A 42 7.60 -2.96 7.02
C ILE A 42 9.06 -3.14 7.42
N VAL A 43 9.60 -2.34 8.34
CA VAL A 43 11.00 -2.44 8.76
C VAL A 43 11.23 -3.73 9.56
N GLY A 44 10.33 -4.06 10.48
CA GLY A 44 10.40 -5.31 11.25
C GLY A 44 10.27 -6.54 10.34
N GLY A 45 9.39 -6.49 9.35
CA GLY A 45 9.26 -7.53 8.33
C GLY A 45 10.51 -7.68 7.47
N SER A 46 11.08 -6.57 6.98
CA SER A 46 12.31 -6.59 6.19
C SER A 46 13.49 -7.16 6.97
N TYR A 47 13.68 -6.73 8.22
CA TYR A 47 14.75 -7.25 9.08
C TYR A 47 14.53 -8.74 9.40
N GLY A 48 13.35 -9.09 9.91
CA GLY A 48 13.06 -10.45 10.38
C GLY A 48 13.04 -11.51 9.28
N LEU A 49 12.56 -11.18 8.08
CA LEU A 49 12.51 -12.13 6.95
C LEU A 49 13.85 -12.25 6.20
N SER A 50 14.76 -11.32 6.42
CA SER A 50 16.10 -11.33 5.83
C SER A 50 17.12 -12.13 6.64
N ASP A 51 16.75 -12.61 7.82
CA ASP A 51 17.62 -13.40 8.69
C ASP A 51 17.89 -14.81 8.10
N PRO A 52 19.17 -15.16 7.80
CA PRO A 52 19.54 -16.48 7.27
C PRO A 52 19.19 -17.65 8.18
N ASP A 53 19.24 -17.43 9.50
CA ASP A 53 18.94 -18.44 10.52
C ASP A 53 17.45 -18.49 10.88
N GLY A 54 16.72 -17.41 10.55
CA GLY A 54 15.30 -17.21 10.85
C GLY A 54 14.32 -17.91 9.90
N ARG A 55 14.71 -18.98 9.19
CA ARG A 55 13.87 -19.68 8.20
C ARG A 55 12.56 -20.19 8.85
N LEU A 56 11.49 -19.41 8.71
CA LEU A 56 10.20 -19.62 9.39
C LEU A 56 9.50 -20.94 8.99
N THR A 57 9.79 -21.47 7.79
CA THR A 57 9.23 -22.74 7.29
C THR A 57 10.23 -23.42 6.34
N PRO A 58 10.48 -24.74 6.45
CA PRO A 58 11.27 -25.48 5.46
C PRO A 58 10.57 -25.44 4.09
N GLY A 59 11.15 -24.72 3.13
CA GLY A 59 10.65 -24.61 1.75
C GLY A 59 10.37 -23.19 1.25
N ILE A 60 10.34 -22.19 2.13
CA ILE A 60 10.36 -20.77 1.74
C ILE A 60 11.80 -20.29 1.93
N ALA A 61 12.60 -20.38 0.87
CA ALA A 61 13.95 -19.84 0.86
C ALA A 61 13.87 -18.35 0.47
N THR A 62 14.43 -17.49 1.31
CA THR A 62 14.66 -16.06 1.02
C THR A 62 16.13 -15.90 0.67
N ASP A 63 16.53 -16.45 -0.47
CA ASP A 63 17.94 -16.43 -0.89
C ASP A 63 18.27 -15.11 -1.61
N THR A 64 17.24 -14.38 -2.07
CA THR A 64 17.39 -13.09 -2.75
C THR A 64 16.68 -11.93 -2.05
N PRO A 65 17.21 -10.69 -2.13
CA PRO A 65 16.54 -9.49 -1.61
C PRO A 65 15.13 -9.28 -2.21
N TYR A 66 14.93 -9.70 -3.46
CA TYR A 66 13.63 -9.56 -4.11
C TYR A 66 12.56 -10.49 -3.52
N GLU A 67 12.92 -11.72 -3.14
CA GLU A 67 12.00 -12.63 -2.44
C GLU A 67 11.59 -12.07 -1.07
N VAL A 68 12.53 -11.45 -0.35
CA VAL A 68 12.22 -10.76 0.91
C VAL A 68 11.27 -9.60 0.66
N LEU A 69 11.52 -8.75 -0.34
CA LEU A 69 10.61 -7.67 -0.72
C LEU A 69 9.22 -8.20 -1.09
N PHE A 70 9.14 -9.30 -1.83
CA PHE A 70 7.88 -9.95 -2.16
C PHE A 70 7.10 -10.38 -0.90
N LEU A 71 7.76 -10.97 0.09
CA LEU A 71 7.11 -11.33 1.36
C LEU A 71 6.72 -10.08 2.17
N VAL A 72 7.58 -9.06 2.21
CA VAL A 72 7.29 -7.76 2.85
C VAL A 72 6.11 -7.06 2.18
N SER A 73 5.81 -7.34 0.92
CA SER A 73 4.61 -6.82 0.23
C SER A 73 3.32 -7.16 0.97
N LEU A 74 3.26 -8.29 1.69
CA LEU A 74 2.11 -8.64 2.52
C LEU A 74 1.96 -7.70 3.71
N PHE A 75 3.08 -7.33 4.36
CA PHE A 75 3.07 -6.35 5.45
C PHE A 75 2.70 -4.96 4.95
N VAL A 76 3.17 -4.56 3.76
CA VAL A 76 2.73 -3.33 3.09
C VAL A 76 1.24 -3.39 2.78
N LEU A 77 0.77 -4.50 2.20
CA LEU A 77 -0.64 -4.70 1.86
C LEU A 77 -1.50 -4.54 3.11
N LEU A 78 -1.16 -5.18 4.23
CA LEU A 78 -1.94 -5.07 5.45
C LEU A 78 -1.84 -3.69 6.12
N SER A 79 -0.62 -3.20 6.37
CA SER A 79 -0.41 -1.98 7.16
C SER A 79 -0.70 -0.70 6.37
N ALA A 80 -0.22 -0.59 5.12
CA ALA A 80 -0.32 0.64 4.35
C ALA A 80 -1.73 0.86 3.76
N THR A 81 -2.40 -0.20 3.29
CA THR A 81 -3.78 -0.04 2.79
C THR A 81 -4.76 0.23 3.93
N LEU A 82 -4.56 -0.37 5.11
CA LEU A 82 -5.31 0.01 6.31
C LEU A 82 -4.98 1.45 6.72
N GLY A 83 -3.74 1.90 6.56
CA GLY A 83 -3.34 3.29 6.77
C GLY A 83 -4.10 4.27 5.87
N VAL A 84 -4.28 3.94 4.59
CA VAL A 84 -5.13 4.72 3.66
C VAL A 84 -6.56 4.82 4.18
N VAL A 85 -7.14 3.73 4.66
CA VAL A 85 -8.49 3.69 5.22
C VAL A 85 -8.61 4.63 6.42
N LEU A 86 -7.67 4.54 7.36
CA LEU A 86 -7.66 5.33 8.59
C LEU A 86 -7.39 6.83 8.36
N LEU A 87 -6.67 7.19 7.29
CA LEU A 87 -6.49 8.59 6.87
C LEU A 87 -7.68 9.12 6.09
N GLY A 88 -8.30 8.27 5.26
CA GLY A 88 -9.29 8.68 4.28
C GLY A 88 -10.75 8.52 4.69
N PHE A 89 -11.06 7.78 5.77
CA PHE A 89 -12.46 7.47 6.12
C PHE A 89 -13.34 8.70 6.25
N ASP A 90 -12.80 9.80 6.77
CA ASP A 90 -13.54 11.05 6.97
C ASP A 90 -13.08 12.19 6.07
N ALA A 91 -12.36 11.88 4.98
CA ALA A 91 -11.85 12.89 4.05
C ALA A 91 -12.97 13.72 3.42
N ILE A 92 -14.11 13.12 3.08
CA ILE A 92 -15.27 13.81 2.50
C ILE A 92 -16.41 13.95 3.51
N SER A 93 -16.70 12.89 4.29
CA SER A 93 -17.83 12.89 5.23
C SER A 93 -17.70 13.97 6.32
N ARG A 94 -16.50 14.19 6.89
CA ARG A 94 -16.28 15.27 7.87
C ARG A 94 -16.50 16.64 7.26
N ARG A 95 -15.92 16.91 6.09
CA ARG A 95 -16.03 18.21 5.40
C ARG A 95 -17.47 18.54 5.00
N ARG A 96 -18.26 17.50 4.69
CA ARG A 96 -19.71 17.65 4.47
C ARG A 96 -20.42 18.09 5.75
N LEU A 97 -20.11 17.46 6.87
CA LEU A 97 -20.73 17.76 8.18
C LEU A 97 -20.32 19.14 8.71
N THR A 98 -19.07 19.57 8.49
CA THR A 98 -18.57 20.90 8.90
C THR A 98 -18.92 22.01 7.91
N LYS A 99 -19.60 21.70 6.80
CA LYS A 99 -19.92 22.60 5.67
C LYS A 99 -18.69 23.14 4.91
N GLU A 100 -17.49 22.69 5.22
CA GLU A 100 -16.27 23.00 4.46
C GLU A 100 -16.40 22.61 2.99
N LEU A 101 -17.05 21.47 2.72
CA LEU A 101 -17.27 21.00 1.34
C LEU A 101 -18.12 21.98 0.51
N ALA A 102 -19.08 22.67 1.12
CA ALA A 102 -19.88 23.67 0.43
C ALA A 102 -19.04 24.91 0.06
N ILE A 103 -18.09 25.28 0.94
CA ILE A 103 -17.14 26.36 0.68
C ILE A 103 -16.20 25.96 -0.46
N GLU A 104 -15.62 24.76 -0.43
CA GLU A 104 -14.75 24.26 -1.51
C GLU A 104 -15.46 24.23 -2.87
N LEU A 105 -16.70 23.76 -2.91
CA LEU A 105 -17.49 23.69 -4.15
C LEU A 105 -17.96 25.06 -4.66
N SER A 106 -17.90 26.12 -3.84
CA SER A 106 -18.19 27.50 -4.25
C SER A 106 -17.00 28.19 -4.91
N GLN A 107 -15.80 27.62 -4.75
CA GLN A 107 -14.59 28.16 -5.38
C GLN A 107 -14.64 27.92 -6.90
N PRO A 108 -13.95 28.76 -7.70
CA PRO A 108 -13.89 28.62 -9.16
C PRO A 108 -12.94 27.48 -9.57
N ILE A 109 -13.17 26.27 -9.07
CA ILE A 109 -12.46 25.04 -9.39
C ILE A 109 -13.46 23.99 -9.90
N SER A 110 -13.04 23.18 -10.89
CA SER A 110 -13.89 22.10 -11.37
C SER A 110 -14.01 20.99 -10.31
N ARG A 111 -15.17 20.33 -10.25
CA ARG A 111 -15.40 19.24 -9.28
C ARG A 111 -14.45 18.06 -9.47
N SER A 112 -14.07 17.78 -10.72
CA SER A 112 -13.12 16.71 -11.05
C SER A 112 -11.70 17.06 -10.60
N ASP A 113 -11.29 18.32 -10.73
CA ASP A 113 -9.97 18.78 -10.25
C ASP A 113 -9.89 18.76 -8.73
N LEU A 114 -10.96 19.16 -8.06
CA LEU A 114 -11.07 19.06 -6.60
C LEU A 114 -10.99 17.59 -6.16
N ALA A 115 -11.76 16.70 -6.77
CA ALA A 115 -11.71 15.27 -6.46
C ALA A 115 -10.35 14.64 -6.73
N LEU A 116 -9.68 15.03 -7.82
CA LEU A 116 -8.34 14.57 -8.14
C LEU A 116 -7.30 15.07 -7.13
N ALA A 117 -7.44 16.33 -6.67
CA ALA A 117 -6.59 16.87 -5.62
C ALA A 117 -6.74 16.07 -4.31
N HIS A 118 -7.98 15.81 -3.87
CA HIS A 118 -8.28 14.96 -2.70
C HIS A 118 -7.66 13.57 -2.82
N LEU A 119 -7.81 12.94 -4.00
CA LEU A 119 -7.23 11.62 -4.28
C LEU A 119 -5.71 11.64 -4.18
N LEU A 120 -5.06 12.57 -4.88
CA LEU A 120 -3.60 12.67 -4.88
C LEU A 120 -3.06 13.08 -3.51
N GLY A 121 -3.78 13.91 -2.76
CA GLY A 121 -3.43 14.34 -1.42
C GLY A 121 -3.44 13.16 -0.42
N LEU A 122 -4.52 12.39 -0.40
CA LEU A 122 -4.63 11.18 0.41
C LEU A 122 -3.58 10.13 0.01
N TRP A 123 -3.46 9.87 -1.29
CA TRP A 123 -2.51 8.91 -1.84
C TRP A 123 -1.07 9.27 -1.47
N THR A 124 -0.67 10.53 -1.68
CA THR A 124 0.70 10.99 -1.36
C THR A 124 0.97 10.91 0.15
N ALA A 125 -0.01 11.24 0.98
CA ALA A 125 0.12 11.17 2.43
C ALA A 125 0.32 9.74 2.95
N ALA A 126 -0.25 8.74 2.28
CA ALA A 126 -0.05 7.33 2.62
C ALA A 126 1.22 6.75 1.97
N PHE A 127 1.51 7.11 0.72
CA PHE A 127 2.62 6.57 -0.04
C PHE A 127 3.97 7.04 0.50
N LEU A 128 4.13 8.33 0.85
CA LEU A 128 5.40 8.87 1.35
C LEU A 128 5.94 8.14 2.60
N PRO A 129 5.16 7.97 3.70
CA PRO A 129 5.65 7.25 4.87
C PRO A 129 5.86 5.76 4.59
N THR A 130 5.05 5.15 3.73
CA THR A 130 5.24 3.76 3.29
C THR A 130 6.56 3.60 2.53
N MET A 131 6.83 4.48 1.58
CA MET A 131 8.09 4.52 0.83
C MET A 131 9.27 4.75 1.78
N ALA A 132 9.18 5.68 2.72
CA ALA A 132 10.22 5.92 3.71
C ALA A 132 10.49 4.67 4.57
N ALA A 133 9.44 4.01 5.07
CA ALA A 133 9.56 2.77 5.83
C ALA A 133 10.17 1.64 4.99
N THR A 134 9.79 1.51 3.71
CA THR A 134 10.40 0.55 2.78
C THR A 134 11.88 0.83 2.58
N LEU A 135 12.28 2.08 2.36
CA LEU A 135 13.69 2.43 2.18
C LEU A 135 14.51 2.10 3.42
N VAL A 136 13.98 2.40 4.62
CA VAL A 136 14.61 1.98 5.89
C VAL A 136 14.65 0.45 5.99
N GLY A 137 13.57 -0.24 5.63
CA GLY A 137 13.51 -1.70 5.60
C GLY A 137 14.59 -2.32 4.68
N VAL A 138 14.81 -1.74 3.51
CA VAL A 138 15.88 -2.16 2.59
C VAL A 138 17.26 -2.00 3.23
N THR A 139 17.51 -0.93 3.98
CA THR A 139 18.79 -0.77 4.70
C THR A 139 18.98 -1.81 5.79
N MET A 140 17.92 -2.20 6.51
CA MET A 140 17.96 -3.26 7.52
C MET A 140 18.11 -4.66 6.91
N MET A 141 17.52 -4.89 5.74
CA MET A 141 17.70 -6.13 4.99
C MET A 141 19.15 -6.28 4.49
N HIS A 142 19.75 -5.17 4.01
CA HIS A 142 21.15 -5.18 3.57
C HIS A 142 22.09 -5.62 4.70
N SER A 143 21.86 -5.21 5.95
CA SER A 143 22.71 -5.62 7.07
C SER A 143 22.66 -7.11 7.39
N GLN A 144 21.64 -7.84 6.93
CA GLN A 144 21.50 -9.28 7.17
C GLN A 144 22.00 -10.12 5.98
N MET A 145 21.78 -9.64 4.75
CA MET A 145 22.05 -10.41 3.52
C MET A 145 23.31 -9.97 2.77
N ASP A 146 23.93 -8.85 3.17
CA ASP A 146 25.04 -8.19 2.46
C ASP A 146 24.75 -7.89 0.96
N ALA A 147 23.48 -7.87 0.59
CA ALA A 147 23.01 -7.68 -0.78
C ALA A 147 21.96 -6.58 -0.86
N TRP A 148 22.00 -5.80 -1.94
CA TRP A 148 20.99 -4.80 -2.25
C TRP A 148 20.02 -5.34 -3.30
N PRO A 149 18.72 -5.01 -3.21
CA PRO A 149 17.82 -5.20 -4.33
C PRO A 149 18.29 -4.29 -5.47
N SER A 150 18.19 -4.78 -6.70
CA SER A 150 18.45 -3.97 -7.88
C SER A 150 17.48 -2.79 -7.95
N LEU A 151 17.88 -1.73 -8.65
CA LEU A 151 17.03 -0.55 -8.84
C LEU A 151 15.71 -0.90 -9.53
N ALA A 152 15.72 -1.86 -10.45
CA ALA A 152 14.53 -2.34 -11.15
C ALA A 152 13.57 -3.06 -10.19
N GLU A 153 14.07 -3.95 -9.34
CA GLU A 153 13.27 -4.66 -8.33
C GLU A 153 12.63 -3.69 -7.33
N LEU A 154 13.40 -2.70 -6.86
CA LEU A 154 12.87 -1.67 -5.96
C LEU A 154 11.81 -0.81 -6.67
N ALA A 155 12.02 -0.46 -7.95
CA ALA A 155 11.06 0.29 -8.74
C ALA A 155 9.77 -0.51 -8.98
N TYR A 156 9.85 -1.81 -9.25
CA TYR A 156 8.69 -2.68 -9.37
C TYR A 156 7.91 -2.77 -8.05
N PHE A 157 8.62 -2.96 -6.94
CA PHE A 157 8.01 -3.02 -5.62
C PHE A 157 7.30 -1.71 -5.23
N LEU A 158 8.00 -0.57 -5.37
CA LEU A 158 7.43 0.74 -5.05
C LEU A 158 6.33 1.15 -6.04
N GLY A 159 6.47 0.81 -7.32
CA GLY A 159 5.45 1.07 -8.34
C GLY A 159 4.16 0.30 -8.09
N ALA A 160 4.27 -1.00 -7.78
CA ALA A 160 3.12 -1.82 -7.38
C ALA A 160 2.48 -1.30 -6.09
N THR A 161 3.28 -0.95 -5.09
CA THR A 161 2.82 -0.36 -3.83
C THR A 161 2.06 0.96 -4.08
N ALA A 162 2.65 1.87 -4.86
CA ALA A 162 2.03 3.12 -5.25
C ALA A 162 0.66 2.91 -5.90
N LEU A 163 0.56 1.96 -6.83
CA LEU A 163 -0.68 1.67 -7.55
C LEU A 163 -1.75 1.08 -6.64
N VAL A 164 -1.39 0.14 -5.76
CA VAL A 164 -2.31 -0.44 -4.77
C VAL A 164 -2.82 0.64 -3.82
N LEU A 165 -1.94 1.51 -3.31
CA LEU A 165 -2.38 2.61 -2.44
C LEU A 165 -3.26 3.62 -3.18
N LEU A 166 -3.02 3.86 -4.47
CA LEU A 166 -3.88 4.74 -5.28
C LEU A 166 -5.28 4.14 -5.43
N TRP A 167 -5.34 2.82 -5.66
CA TRP A 167 -6.59 2.09 -5.75
C TRP A 167 -7.37 2.14 -4.44
N TYR A 168 -6.74 1.83 -3.31
CA TYR A 168 -7.38 1.94 -1.99
C TYR A 168 -7.79 3.38 -1.64
N SER A 169 -7.00 4.39 -2.03
CA SER A 169 -7.36 5.80 -1.82
C SER A 169 -8.64 6.16 -2.59
N SER A 170 -8.78 5.63 -3.80
CA SER A 170 -9.97 5.82 -4.63
C SER A 170 -11.21 5.19 -3.99
N ILE A 171 -11.11 3.92 -3.57
CA ILE A 171 -12.20 3.23 -2.86
C ILE A 171 -12.56 3.99 -1.58
N GLN A 172 -11.56 4.46 -0.84
CA GLN A 172 -11.76 5.12 0.44
C GLN A 172 -12.48 6.46 0.30
N LEU A 173 -12.14 7.25 -0.72
CA LEU A 173 -12.85 8.49 -1.02
C LEU A 173 -14.28 8.22 -1.49
N LEU A 174 -14.50 7.18 -2.30
CA LEU A 174 -15.85 6.77 -2.67
C LEU A 174 -16.67 6.40 -1.44
N ALA A 175 -16.14 5.54 -0.56
CA ALA A 175 -16.79 5.17 0.71
C ALA A 175 -17.11 6.38 1.58
N SER A 176 -16.15 7.32 1.74
CA SER A 176 -16.35 8.55 2.50
C SER A 176 -17.42 9.47 1.87
N SER A 177 -17.53 9.48 0.54
CA SER A 177 -18.53 10.30 -0.16
C SER A 177 -19.97 9.80 -0.01
N LEU A 178 -20.15 8.47 0.08
CA LEU A 178 -21.44 7.78 0.26
C LEU A 178 -21.94 7.86 1.71
N ALA A 179 -21.04 8.01 2.67
CA ALA A 179 -21.37 8.03 4.08
C ALA A 179 -22.22 9.24 4.47
N ARG A 180 -23.25 9.00 5.28
CA ARG A 180 -24.16 10.04 5.80
C ARG A 180 -23.62 10.72 7.06
N ASP A 181 -22.81 10.01 7.83
CA ASP A 181 -22.23 10.43 9.10
C ASP A 181 -20.84 9.79 9.28
N LEU A 182 -20.12 10.19 10.34
CA LEU A 182 -18.77 9.71 10.61
C LEU A 182 -18.70 8.21 10.94
N GLY A 183 -19.69 7.67 11.67
CA GLY A 183 -19.74 6.25 12.01
C GLY A 183 -19.93 5.39 10.78
N SER A 184 -20.89 5.78 9.92
CA SER A 184 -21.10 5.15 8.61
C SER A 184 -19.85 5.22 7.73
N ALA A 185 -19.10 6.32 7.78
CA ALA A 185 -17.88 6.48 6.98
C ALA A 185 -16.75 5.53 7.41
N VAL A 186 -16.56 5.36 8.72
CA VAL A 186 -15.62 4.38 9.27
C VAL A 186 -16.04 2.97 8.86
N THR A 187 -17.30 2.60 9.07
CA THR A 187 -17.81 1.26 8.78
C THR A 187 -17.72 0.92 7.28
N LEU A 188 -18.08 1.86 6.40
CA LEU A 188 -17.94 1.66 4.96
C LEU A 188 -16.48 1.56 4.52
N GLY A 189 -15.58 2.38 5.09
CA GLY A 189 -14.15 2.32 4.79
C GLY A 189 -13.53 0.99 5.21
N VAL A 190 -13.65 0.64 6.49
CA VAL A 190 -13.12 -0.61 7.05
C VAL A 190 -13.78 -1.83 6.42
N GLY A 191 -15.10 -1.80 6.23
CA GLY A 191 -15.84 -2.90 5.59
C GLY A 191 -15.40 -3.12 4.14
N SER A 192 -15.22 -2.05 3.36
CA SER A 192 -14.70 -2.15 2.00
C SER A 192 -13.27 -2.70 1.99
N TRP A 193 -12.43 -2.26 2.93
CA TRP A 193 -11.07 -2.76 3.07
C TRP A 193 -11.03 -4.25 3.42
N MET A 194 -11.80 -4.71 4.40
CA MET A 194 -11.87 -6.11 4.79
C MET A 194 -12.37 -6.97 3.63
N LEU A 195 -13.42 -6.51 2.94
CA LEU A 195 -13.97 -7.21 1.79
C LEU A 195 -12.90 -7.37 0.70
N PHE A 196 -12.26 -6.27 0.27
CA PHE A 196 -11.27 -6.34 -0.80
C PHE A 196 -10.01 -7.11 -0.38
N THR A 197 -9.48 -6.87 0.82
CA THR A 197 -8.27 -7.55 1.30
C THR A 197 -8.46 -9.06 1.38
N PHE A 198 -9.56 -9.53 1.98
CA PHE A 198 -9.77 -10.96 2.16
C PHE A 198 -10.31 -11.66 0.92
N VAL A 199 -11.24 -11.04 0.18
CA VAL A 199 -11.74 -11.62 -1.08
C VAL A 199 -10.63 -11.70 -2.11
N TRP A 200 -9.76 -10.68 -2.20
CA TRP A 200 -8.65 -10.72 -3.15
C TRP A 200 -7.66 -11.84 -2.84
N LEU A 201 -7.29 -12.02 -1.56
CA LEU A 201 -6.42 -13.14 -1.16
C LEU A 201 -7.04 -14.49 -1.55
N LEU A 202 -8.35 -14.67 -1.34
CA LEU A 202 -9.06 -15.87 -1.77
C LEU A 202 -9.03 -16.05 -3.29
N VAL A 203 -9.29 -14.98 -4.05
CA VAL A 203 -9.24 -15.01 -5.52
C VAL A 203 -7.85 -15.41 -6.00
N THR A 204 -6.78 -14.84 -5.44
CA THR A 204 -5.41 -15.21 -5.82
C THR A 204 -5.07 -16.67 -5.47
N ALA A 205 -5.55 -17.17 -4.33
CA ALA A 205 -5.35 -18.57 -3.93
C ALA A 205 -6.07 -19.53 -4.89
N VAL A 206 -7.31 -19.23 -5.26
CA VAL A 206 -8.11 -20.02 -6.21
C VAL A 206 -7.50 -19.96 -7.61
N LEU A 207 -7.06 -18.79 -8.06
CA LEU A 207 -6.39 -18.66 -9.36
C LEU A 207 -5.08 -19.44 -9.40
N ALA A 208 -4.28 -19.39 -8.33
CA ALA A 208 -3.05 -20.18 -8.22
C ALA A 208 -3.34 -21.69 -8.32
N SER A 209 -4.39 -22.16 -7.64
CA SER A 209 -4.78 -23.58 -7.70
C SER A 209 -5.28 -23.99 -9.10
N ILE A 210 -6.02 -23.12 -9.80
CA ILE A 210 -6.50 -23.39 -11.16
C ILE A 210 -5.33 -23.45 -12.17
N ILE A 211 -4.33 -22.58 -12.00
CA ILE A 211 -3.15 -22.51 -12.90
C ILE A 211 -2.18 -23.67 -12.65
N GLY A 212 -2.42 -24.52 -11.65
CA GLY A 212 -1.57 -25.67 -11.35
C GLY A 212 -0.28 -25.30 -10.62
N VAL A 213 -0.25 -24.14 -9.96
CA VAL A 213 0.78 -23.85 -8.96
C VAL A 213 0.41 -24.66 -7.71
N ASP A 214 0.78 -25.94 -7.73
CA ASP A 214 0.54 -26.83 -6.61
C ASP A 214 1.52 -26.48 -5.48
N MET A 215 0.98 -26.10 -4.32
CA MET A 215 1.77 -25.75 -3.12
C MET A 215 2.52 -26.97 -2.53
N THR A 216 2.38 -28.13 -3.17
CA THR A 216 2.80 -29.45 -2.68
C THR A 216 3.88 -30.12 -3.52
N ASP A 217 4.33 -29.53 -4.62
CA ASP A 217 5.24 -30.20 -5.57
C ASP A 217 6.69 -30.18 -5.06
N ARG A 218 7.03 -31.16 -4.21
CA ARG A 218 8.40 -31.43 -3.79
C ARG A 218 9.08 -32.25 -4.88
N PRO A 219 10.20 -31.81 -5.49
CA PRO A 219 11.04 -32.71 -6.24
C PRO A 219 11.61 -33.74 -5.24
N THR A 220 10.96 -34.89 -5.16
CA THR A 220 11.49 -36.05 -4.46
C THR A 220 12.67 -36.55 -5.28
N LEU A 221 13.85 -36.01 -4.97
CA LEU A 221 15.13 -36.51 -5.45
C LEU A 221 15.29 -37.94 -4.91
N ARG A 222 14.73 -38.92 -5.62
CA ARG A 222 14.98 -40.35 -5.41
C ARG A 222 16.45 -40.59 -5.76
N ILE A 223 17.35 -40.35 -4.80
CA ILE A 223 18.71 -40.85 -4.89
C ILE A 223 18.60 -42.38 -4.89
N ASN A 224 18.84 -42.94 -6.06
CA ASN A 224 18.87 -44.38 -6.31
C ASN A 224 20.06 -44.98 -5.56
N ALA A 225 19.82 -45.51 -4.36
CA ALA A 225 20.83 -46.14 -3.51
C ALA A 225 21.32 -47.52 -4.03
N SER A 226 21.22 -47.81 -5.33
CA SER A 226 21.65 -49.10 -5.91
C SER A 226 23.03 -49.08 -6.57
N THR A 227 23.70 -47.93 -6.67
CA THR A 227 25.04 -47.83 -7.29
C THR A 227 26.21 -47.66 -6.31
N ALA A 228 25.94 -47.57 -4.99
CA ALA A 228 26.98 -47.34 -3.99
C ALA A 228 27.65 -48.61 -3.40
N PHE A 229 27.24 -49.83 -3.80
CA PHE A 229 27.81 -51.08 -3.28
C PHE A 229 28.44 -51.99 -4.36
N ARG A 230 29.03 -51.41 -5.41
CA ARG A 230 29.95 -52.13 -6.30
C ARG A 230 31.28 -51.40 -6.40
N ARG A 231 32.10 -51.52 -5.37
CA ARG A 231 33.55 -51.69 -5.47
C ARG A 231 34.03 -52.55 -4.32
#